data_AF-A0A9P7XAN7-F1
#
_entry.id   AF-A0A9P7XAN7-F1
#
_cell.length_a   1.000
_cell.length_b   1.000
_cell.length_c   1.000
_cell.angle_alpha   90.00
_cell.angle_beta   90.00
_cell.angle_gamma   90.00
#
_symmetry.space_group_name_H-M   'P 1'
#
loop_
_entity.id
_entity.type
_entity.pdbx_description
1 polymer ?
#
loop_
_entity_poly.entity_id
_entity_poly.type
_entity_poly.pdbx_seq_one_letter_code
_entity_poly.pdbx_strand_id
1 'polypeptide(L)'
;MSDREQLLSFGFSPERVDRALKATGGRGLQPALQFLEDDNKRIPSGQGSSQEQKAQSSTTEEKAPRSKGLREGVRGVVHPNTRLEIRLSTGEPSLSVTLPSTNTLRSVAEYVAEQYPDYDVDSITFMMQFPRKTYSRSDREKTLLGLGFTPSSVLIAMP
;
A
#
# COMPACT_ATOMS: atom_id res chain seq x y z
N MET A 1 19.13 -31.29 11.55
CA MET A 1 18.53 -30.05 12.10
C MET A 1 19.11 -28.91 11.32
N SER A 2 18.30 -28.25 10.50
CA SER A 2 18.73 -27.07 9.75
C SER A 2 18.59 -25.83 10.62
N ASP A 3 19.46 -24.83 10.42
CA ASP A 3 19.43 -23.57 11.18
C ASP A 3 18.06 -22.89 11.11
N ARG A 4 17.35 -23.06 9.98
CA ARG A 4 15.96 -22.62 9.78
C ARG A 4 15.01 -23.17 10.83
N GLU A 5 15.06 -24.48 11.07
CA GLU A 5 14.15 -25.18 11.99
C GLU A 5 14.41 -24.76 13.44
N GLN A 6 15.70 -24.56 13.78
CA GLN A 6 16.08 -24.06 15.10
C GLN A 6 15.55 -22.64 15.33
N LEU A 7 15.66 -21.76 14.33
CA LEU A 7 15.13 -20.39 14.42
C LEU A 7 13.60 -20.35 14.50
N LEU A 8 12.91 -21.21 13.76
CA LEU A 8 11.46 -21.38 13.91
C LEU A 8 11.10 -21.88 15.32
N SER A 9 11.90 -22.80 15.87
CA SER A 9 11.72 -23.32 17.23
C SER A 9 11.98 -22.27 18.32
N PHE A 10 12.84 -21.28 18.07
CA PHE A 10 13.04 -20.12 18.95
C PHE A 10 11.88 -19.09 18.86
N GLY A 11 10.90 -19.32 17.97
CA GLY A 11 9.73 -18.45 17.82
C GLY A 11 9.94 -17.30 16.84
N PHE A 12 10.99 -17.32 16.02
CA PHE A 12 11.17 -16.33 14.96
C PHE A 12 10.24 -16.60 13.77
N SER A 13 9.67 -15.55 13.18
CA SER A 13 8.78 -15.69 12.01
C SER A 13 9.54 -16.22 10.78
N PRO A 14 8.93 -17.11 9.97
CA PRO A 14 9.59 -17.74 8.81
C PRO A 14 10.19 -16.72 7.82
N GLU A 15 9.45 -15.64 7.55
CA GLU A 15 9.91 -14.52 6.70
C GLU A 15 11.24 -13.92 7.16
N ARG A 16 11.42 -13.75 8.47
CA ARG A 16 12.64 -13.19 9.05
C ARG A 16 13.77 -14.20 8.97
N VAL A 17 13.47 -15.48 9.24
CA VAL A 17 14.42 -16.59 9.17
C VAL A 17 14.97 -16.74 7.75
N ASP A 18 14.12 -16.73 6.73
CA ASP A 18 14.53 -16.80 5.33
C ASP A 18 15.41 -15.60 4.93
N ARG A 19 15.07 -14.40 5.40
CA ARG A 19 15.90 -13.20 5.17
C ARG A 19 17.25 -13.28 5.88
N ALA A 20 17.30 -13.79 7.10
CA ALA A 20 18.53 -13.96 7.87
C ALA A 20 19.43 -15.03 7.25
N LEU A 21 18.87 -16.16 6.80
CA LEU A 21 19.63 -17.20 6.10
C LEU A 21 20.15 -16.72 4.76
N LYS A 22 19.38 -15.88 4.05
CA LYS A 22 19.82 -15.25 2.80
C LYS A 22 20.92 -14.21 3.03
N ALA A 23 20.80 -13.39 4.07
CA ALA A 23 21.79 -12.37 4.42
C ALA A 23 23.12 -12.99 4.88
N THR A 24 23.04 -14.12 5.58
CA THR A 24 24.21 -14.83 6.10
C THR A 24 24.75 -15.88 5.14
N GLY A 25 24.07 -16.13 4.02
CA GLY A 25 24.46 -17.12 3.02
C GLY A 25 24.53 -18.54 3.57
N GLY A 26 23.72 -18.87 4.59
CA GLY A 26 23.74 -20.20 5.22
C GLY A 26 25.02 -20.50 6.01
N ARG A 27 25.75 -19.48 6.47
CA ARG A 27 27.01 -19.62 7.26
C ARG A 27 26.79 -20.10 8.71
N GLY A 28 25.60 -20.59 9.04
CA GLY A 28 25.22 -21.12 10.35
C GLY A 28 24.28 -20.22 11.15
N LEU A 29 23.78 -20.76 12.26
CA LEU A 29 22.77 -20.15 13.12
C LEU A 29 23.22 -18.84 13.79
N GLN A 30 24.48 -18.72 14.22
CA GLN A 30 24.97 -17.54 14.95
C GLN A 30 24.90 -16.23 14.14
N PRO A 31 25.41 -16.17 12.89
CA PRO A 31 25.21 -15.01 12.03
C PRO A 31 23.73 -14.68 11.80
N ALA A 32 22.87 -15.71 11.72
CA ALA A 32 21.45 -15.55 11.44
C ALA A 32 20.71 -14.94 12.64
N LEU A 33 21.07 -15.34 13.86
CA LEU A 33 20.55 -14.73 15.09
C LEU A 33 20.92 -13.26 15.20
N GLN A 34 22.19 -12.91 15.00
CA GLN A 34 22.65 -11.52 15.08
C GLN A 34 21.87 -10.61 14.10
N PHE A 35 21.60 -11.10 12.88
CA PHE A 35 20.81 -10.38 11.89
C PHE A 35 19.34 -10.20 12.34
N LEU A 36 18.75 -11.25 12.92
CA LEU A 36 17.39 -11.21 13.46
C LEU A 36 17.24 -10.26 14.65
N GLU A 37 18.24 -10.18 15.51
CA GLU A 37 18.28 -9.30 16.68
C GLU A 37 18.39 -7.83 16.28
N ASP A 38 19.23 -7.51 15.29
CA ASP A 38 19.41 -6.13 14.80
C ASP A 38 18.12 -5.58 14.16
N ASP A 39 17.43 -6.43 13.40
CA ASP A 39 16.11 -6.13 12.85
C ASP A 39 15.03 -5.98 13.92
N ASN A 40 15.09 -6.79 14.98
CA ASN A 40 14.18 -6.67 16.11
C ASN A 40 14.40 -5.37 16.89
N LYS A 41 15.64 -4.86 16.97
CA LYS A 41 15.94 -3.62 17.68
C LYS A 41 15.38 -2.37 16.99
N ARG A 42 15.10 -2.43 15.69
CA ARG A 42 14.44 -1.33 14.93
C ARG A 42 12.91 -1.30 15.09
N ILE A 43 12.32 -2.31 15.71
CA ILE A 43 10.88 -2.37 15.98
C ILE A 43 10.66 -2.43 17.49
N PRO A 44 10.10 -1.39 18.14
CA PRO A 44 9.72 -1.54 19.53
C PRO A 44 8.65 -2.64 19.64
N SER A 45 8.99 -3.65 20.44
CA SER A 45 8.25 -4.78 20.97
C SER A 45 6.72 -4.76 20.83
N GLY A 46 6.21 -5.70 20.04
CA GLY A 46 4.89 -6.31 20.19
C GLY A 46 5.06 -7.83 20.04
N GLN A 47 5.25 -8.54 21.14
CA GLN A 47 5.44 -9.99 21.17
C GLN A 47 4.13 -10.75 20.87
N GLY A 48 4.23 -11.82 20.08
CA GLY A 48 3.77 -13.15 20.51
C GLY A 48 2.44 -13.71 19.95
N SER A 49 2.59 -14.73 19.09
CA SER A 49 1.82 -15.99 19.06
C SER A 49 0.46 -16.09 18.35
N SER A 50 0.51 -16.73 17.17
CA SER A 50 -0.22 -17.96 16.76
C SER A 50 -1.76 -18.04 16.65
N GLN A 51 -2.17 -18.55 15.47
CA GLN A 51 -3.28 -19.47 15.14
C GLN A 51 -4.68 -18.93 14.75
N GLU A 52 -4.87 -18.85 13.42
CA GLU A 52 -5.80 -19.67 12.60
C GLU A 52 -7.32 -19.64 12.84
N GLN A 53 -8.07 -19.02 11.91
CA GLN A 53 -9.42 -19.41 11.40
C GLN A 53 -9.83 -18.42 10.28
N LYS A 54 -9.82 -18.80 8.99
CA LYS A 54 -10.86 -19.47 8.16
C LYS A 54 -11.97 -18.53 7.64
N ALA A 55 -11.96 -18.40 6.31
CA ALA A 55 -13.03 -17.98 5.39
C ALA A 55 -13.37 -16.49 5.26
N GLN A 56 -13.57 -16.12 3.98
CA GLN A 56 -14.34 -14.99 3.45
C GLN A 56 -13.64 -13.63 3.25
N SER A 57 -13.38 -13.38 1.95
CA SER A 57 -13.60 -12.12 1.22
C SER A 57 -12.70 -10.90 1.46
N SER A 58 -12.62 -10.11 0.38
CA SER A 58 -12.09 -8.74 0.26
C SER A 58 -10.57 -8.57 0.38
N THR A 59 -9.93 -8.59 -0.78
CA THR A 59 -8.61 -8.00 -1.01
C THR A 59 -8.73 -6.48 -1.01
N THR A 60 -8.27 -5.82 0.07
CA THR A 60 -7.73 -4.45 -0.01
C THR A 60 -6.67 -4.21 1.08
N GLU A 61 -5.61 -3.49 0.69
CA GLU A 61 -4.75 -2.58 1.49
C GLU A 61 -3.78 -3.18 2.56
N GLU A 62 -2.62 -2.62 2.90
CA GLU A 62 -1.93 -1.34 2.64
C GLU A 62 -0.52 -1.52 3.25
N LYS A 63 0.56 -1.14 2.54
CA LYS A 63 1.65 -0.34 3.15
C LYS A 63 2.66 0.19 2.14
N ALA A 64 2.52 1.47 1.85
CA ALA A 64 3.54 2.33 1.29
C ALA A 64 4.84 2.33 2.13
N PRO A 65 6.04 2.25 1.50
CA PRO A 65 7.23 2.86 2.04
C PRO A 65 7.41 4.26 1.44
N ARG A 66 7.67 5.23 2.32
CA ARG A 66 8.21 6.55 1.96
C ARG A 66 9.54 6.36 1.22
N SER A 67 9.64 6.82 -0.01
CA SER A 67 10.93 6.97 -0.70
C SER A 67 11.28 8.44 -0.88
N LYS A 68 12.36 8.85 -0.21
CA LYS A 68 13.23 9.94 -0.69
C LYS A 68 13.62 9.62 -2.14
N GLY A 69 13.38 10.55 -3.04
CA GLY A 69 13.87 10.48 -4.43
C GLY A 69 13.86 11.86 -5.04
N LEU A 70 15.00 12.56 -4.95
CA LEU A 70 15.24 13.75 -5.74
C LEU A 70 15.40 13.31 -7.21
N ARG A 71 14.54 13.89 -8.07
CA ARG A 71 14.74 14.26 -9.49
C ARG A 71 15.58 13.31 -10.37
N GLU A 72 14.93 12.75 -11.39
CA GLU A 72 15.40 12.88 -12.78
C GLU A 72 14.25 12.54 -13.73
N GLY A 73 14.14 13.26 -14.85
CA GLY A 73 13.08 13.03 -15.83
C GLY A 73 13.22 11.64 -16.46
N VAL A 74 12.18 10.82 -16.41
CA VAL A 74 12.24 9.48 -17.00
C VAL A 74 11.05 9.23 -17.91
N ARG A 75 11.39 8.98 -19.17
CA ARG A 75 10.53 8.31 -20.15
C ARG A 75 10.00 7.01 -19.52
N GLY A 76 8.70 6.97 -19.25
CA GLY A 76 7.93 5.72 -19.11
C GLY A 76 8.31 4.78 -17.96
N VAL A 77 8.64 5.28 -16.76
CA VAL A 77 8.66 4.41 -15.58
C VAL A 77 7.21 4.04 -15.26
N VAL A 78 6.84 2.78 -15.50
CA VAL A 78 5.55 2.24 -15.07
C VAL A 78 5.62 2.09 -13.56
N HIS A 79 4.87 2.91 -12.84
CA HIS A 79 4.80 2.77 -11.40
C HIS A 79 3.69 1.76 -11.08
N PRO A 80 3.97 0.67 -10.34
CA PRO A 80 2.96 -0.33 -10.00
C PRO A 80 1.91 0.24 -9.04
N ASN A 81 2.27 1.28 -8.28
CA ASN A 81 1.42 1.94 -7.31
C ASN A 81 1.18 3.40 -7.71
N THR A 82 -0.01 3.88 -7.40
CA THR A 82 -0.47 5.26 -7.60
C THR A 82 -0.89 5.84 -6.27
N ARG A 83 -0.30 6.97 -5.89
CA ARG A 83 -0.66 7.69 -4.66
C ARG A 83 -1.67 8.79 -4.98
N LEU A 84 -2.86 8.71 -4.40
CA LEU A 84 -3.92 9.69 -4.61
C LEU A 84 -4.14 10.51 -3.34
N GLU A 85 -4.21 11.83 -3.49
CA GLU A 85 -4.72 12.73 -2.47
C GLU A 85 -6.12 13.18 -2.91
N ILE A 86 -7.13 12.74 -2.17
CA ILE A 86 -8.54 13.06 -2.44
C ILE A 86 -8.93 14.18 -1.48
N ARG A 87 -9.26 15.33 -2.05
CA ARG A 87 -9.77 16.49 -1.33
C ARG A 87 -11.28 16.48 -1.44
N LEU A 88 -11.97 16.65 -0.33
CA LEU A 88 -13.42 16.73 -0.32
C LEU A 88 -13.84 18.18 -0.60
N SER A 89 -14.86 18.38 -1.44
CA SER A 89 -15.40 19.73 -1.69
C SER A 89 -16.06 20.35 -0.46
N THR A 90 -16.45 19.50 0.49
CA THR A 90 -17.08 19.85 1.78
C THR A 90 -16.10 20.46 2.79
N GLY A 91 -14.80 20.53 2.49
CA GLY A 91 -13.80 21.13 3.37
C GLY A 91 -13.25 20.20 4.46
N GLU A 92 -13.60 18.92 4.38
CA GLU A 92 -13.08 17.85 5.23
C GLU A 92 -11.59 17.56 4.96
N PRO A 93 -10.88 16.89 5.89
CA PRO A 93 -9.48 16.56 5.69
C PRO A 93 -9.26 15.75 4.42
N SER A 94 -8.20 16.06 3.69
CA SER A 94 -7.84 15.32 2.48
C SER A 94 -7.43 13.90 2.82
N LEU A 95 -8.02 12.94 2.13
CA LEU A 95 -7.74 11.52 2.25
C LEU A 95 -6.56 11.13 1.35
N SER A 96 -5.52 10.52 1.92
CA SER A 96 -4.40 9.98 1.14
C SER A 96 -4.56 8.46 1.02
N VAL A 97 -4.65 7.94 -0.20
CA VAL A 97 -4.76 6.51 -0.47
C VAL A 97 -3.71 6.06 -1.47
N THR A 98 -3.19 4.84 -1.30
CA THR A 98 -2.23 4.24 -2.24
C THR A 98 -2.85 3.02 -2.87
N LEU A 99 -3.13 3.10 -4.17
CA LEU A 99 -3.79 2.03 -4.92
C LEU A 99 -2.91 1.55 -6.06
N PRO A 100 -3.02 0.28 -6.50
CA PRO A 100 -2.29 -0.19 -7.65
C PRO A 100 -2.72 0.56 -8.92
N SER A 101 -1.79 0.80 -9.85
CA SER A 101 -2.08 1.55 -11.09
C SER A 101 -3.05 0.83 -12.04
N THR A 102 -3.22 -0.49 -11.85
CA THR A 102 -4.25 -1.31 -12.50
C THR A 102 -5.64 -1.12 -11.92
N ASN A 103 -5.77 -0.47 -10.76
CA ASN A 103 -7.08 -0.21 -10.15
C ASN A 103 -7.85 0.85 -10.94
N THR A 104 -9.15 0.93 -10.68
CA THR A 104 -10.07 1.86 -11.35
C THR A 104 -10.39 3.07 -10.47
N LEU A 105 -10.85 4.15 -11.10
CA LEU A 105 -11.32 5.32 -10.36
C LEU A 105 -12.59 5.00 -9.53
N ARG A 106 -13.34 3.94 -9.86
CA ARG A 106 -14.45 3.42 -9.04
C ARG A 106 -13.99 2.95 -7.67
N SER A 107 -12.88 2.23 -7.57
CA SER A 107 -12.36 1.77 -6.27
C SER A 107 -11.99 2.95 -5.37
N VAL A 108 -11.57 4.08 -5.96
CA VAL A 108 -11.36 5.34 -5.23
C VAL A 108 -12.68 5.90 -4.70
N ALA A 109 -13.76 5.85 -5.49
CA ALA A 109 -15.09 6.26 -5.03
C ALA A 109 -15.62 5.39 -3.89
N GLU A 110 -15.45 4.07 -3.98
CA GLU A 110 -15.81 3.14 -2.92
C GLU A 110 -15.05 3.47 -1.63
N TYR A 111 -13.73 3.71 -1.72
CA TYR A 111 -12.93 4.11 -0.57
C TYR A 111 -13.38 5.44 0.04
N VAL A 112 -13.78 6.43 -0.78
CA VAL A 112 -14.32 7.70 -0.28
C VAL A 112 -15.66 7.50 0.41
N ALA A 113 -16.55 6.69 -0.16
CA ALA A 113 -17.87 6.38 0.42
C ALA A 113 -17.76 5.60 1.75
N GLU A 114 -16.75 4.75 1.89
CA GLU A 114 -16.46 4.02 3.14
C GLU A 114 -15.99 4.95 4.26
N GLN A 115 -15.19 5.97 3.93
CA GLN A 115 -14.72 6.95 4.92
C GLN A 115 -15.78 8.02 5.21
N TYR A 116 -16.56 8.40 4.19
CA TYR A 116 -17.54 9.49 4.23
C TYR A 116 -18.88 9.02 3.68
N PRO A 117 -19.84 8.62 4.54
CA PRO A 117 -21.12 8.08 4.11
C PRO A 117 -22.02 9.10 3.40
N ASP A 118 -21.69 10.39 3.46
CA ASP A 118 -22.35 11.45 2.69
C ASP A 118 -22.04 11.39 1.19
N TYR A 119 -21.02 10.63 0.78
CA TYR A 119 -20.62 10.49 -0.61
C TYR A 119 -21.05 9.14 -1.17
N ASP A 120 -21.91 9.18 -2.19
CA ASP A 120 -22.35 7.97 -2.89
C ASP A 120 -21.46 7.64 -4.10
N VAL A 121 -21.13 6.36 -4.28
CA VAL A 121 -20.26 5.87 -5.36
C VAL A 121 -20.81 6.20 -6.76
N ASP A 122 -22.14 6.28 -6.93
CA ASP A 122 -22.79 6.54 -8.21
C ASP A 122 -22.95 8.05 -8.49
N SER A 123 -23.17 8.88 -7.46
CA SER A 123 -23.28 10.34 -7.60
C SER A 123 -21.92 11.06 -7.66
N ILE A 124 -20.91 10.58 -6.92
CA ILE A 124 -19.66 11.30 -6.67
C ILE A 124 -18.87 11.69 -7.93
N THR A 125 -18.66 12.98 -8.15
CA THR A 125 -17.89 13.49 -9.28
C THR A 125 -16.46 13.83 -8.86
N PHE A 126 -15.46 13.34 -9.60
CA PHE A 126 -14.07 13.66 -9.31
C PHE A 126 -13.55 14.76 -10.24
N MET A 127 -12.79 15.71 -9.70
CA MET A 127 -12.15 16.76 -10.47
C MET A 127 -10.66 16.81 -10.15
N MET A 128 -9.80 16.76 -11.17
CA MET A 128 -8.37 17.02 -11.00
C MET A 128 -8.11 18.48 -10.67
N GLN A 129 -7.13 18.71 -9.80
CA GLN A 129 -6.67 20.07 -9.51
C GLN A 129 -5.89 20.68 -10.70
N PHE A 130 -5.08 19.87 -11.38
CA PHE A 130 -4.31 20.32 -12.54
C PHE A 130 -3.94 19.16 -13.47
N PRO A 131 -4.17 19.27 -14.80
CA PRO A 131 -5.12 20.18 -15.44
C PRO A 131 -6.54 19.92 -14.93
N ARG A 132 -7.40 20.95 -14.89
CA ARG A 132 -8.78 20.86 -14.39
C ARG A 132 -9.64 19.98 -15.28
N LYS A 133 -9.57 18.66 -15.08
CA LYS A 133 -10.39 17.66 -15.76
C LYS A 133 -11.40 17.09 -14.77
N THR A 134 -12.65 17.01 -15.20
CA THR A 134 -13.73 16.39 -14.45
C THR A 134 -13.94 14.98 -14.97
N TYR A 135 -14.06 14.03 -14.06
CA TYR A 135 -14.30 12.61 -14.32
C TYR A 135 -15.68 12.27 -13.79
N SER A 136 -16.53 11.81 -14.71
CA SER A 136 -17.90 11.41 -14.43
C SER A 136 -17.97 9.92 -14.15
N ARG A 137 -19.18 9.41 -13.89
CA ARG A 137 -19.45 7.96 -13.75
C ARG A 137 -18.82 7.12 -14.86
N SER A 138 -18.87 7.57 -16.11
CA SER A 138 -18.30 6.85 -17.26
C SER A 138 -16.77 6.72 -17.21
N ASP A 139 -16.09 7.61 -16.50
CA ASP A 139 -14.63 7.56 -16.33
C ASP A 139 -14.21 6.67 -15.15
N ARG A 140 -15.16 6.31 -14.27
CA ARG A 140 -14.88 5.47 -13.08
C ARG A 140 -14.41 4.07 -13.45
N GLU A 141 -14.80 3.57 -14.64
CA GLU A 141 -14.40 2.26 -15.16
C GLU A 141 -12.97 2.26 -15.73
N LYS A 142 -12.36 3.45 -15.92
CA LYS A 142 -11.00 3.58 -16.43
C LYS A 142 -9.99 3.35 -15.32
N THR A 143 -8.83 2.80 -15.70
CA THR A 143 -7.73 2.54 -14.77
C THR A 143 -7.02 3.84 -14.38
N LEU A 144 -6.44 3.88 -13.18
CA LEU A 144 -5.66 5.02 -12.69
C LEU A 144 -4.47 5.33 -13.62
N LEU A 145 -3.87 4.29 -14.20
CA LEU A 145 -2.84 4.42 -15.23
C LEU A 145 -3.38 5.05 -16.51
N GLY A 146 -4.53 4.57 -17.01
CA GLY A 146 -5.14 5.07 -18.24
C GLY A 146 -5.59 6.52 -18.15
N LEU A 147 -5.92 6.98 -16.95
CA LEU A 147 -6.27 8.37 -16.65
C LEU A 147 -5.05 9.27 -16.39
N GLY A 148 -3.85 8.69 -16.26
CA GLY A 148 -2.62 9.43 -16.00
C GLY A 148 -2.48 9.93 -14.57
N PHE A 149 -3.10 9.27 -13.59
CA PHE A 149 -2.94 9.62 -12.17
C PHE A 149 -1.65 9.09 -11.56
N THR A 150 -0.98 8.16 -12.23
CA THR A 150 0.30 7.59 -11.85
C THR A 150 1.45 8.56 -12.19
N PRO A 151 2.42 8.83 -11.28
CA PRO A 151 2.68 8.17 -9.99
C PRO A 151 1.89 8.74 -8.80
N SER A 152 1.47 10.00 -8.88
CA SER A 152 0.66 10.63 -7.86
C SER A 152 -0.27 11.68 -8.44
N SER A 153 -1.48 11.79 -7.91
CA SER A 153 -2.43 12.81 -8.35
C SER A 153 -3.27 13.35 -7.22
N VAL A 154 -3.82 14.55 -7.43
CA VAL A 154 -4.73 15.22 -6.50
C VAL A 154 -6.10 15.31 -7.17
N LEU A 155 -7.09 14.68 -6.53
CA LEU A 155 -8.48 14.65 -6.96
C LEU A 155 -9.32 15.43 -5.95
N ILE A 156 -10.36 16.10 -6.43
CA ILE A 156 -11.39 16.75 -5.63
C ILE A 156 -12.65 15.93 -5.81
N ALA A 157 -13.17 15.35 -4.74
CA ALA A 157 -14.44 14.66 -4.74
C ALA A 157 -15.56 15.65 -4.44
N MET A 158 -16.56 15.66 -5.31
CA MET A 158 -17.80 16.42 -5.17
C MET A 158 -18.95 15.42 -5.04
N PRO A 159 -19.91 15.63 -4.13
CA PRO A 159 -21.07 14.75 -3.97
C PRO A 159 -21.96 14.73 -5.23
#